data_AF-A0A527ZCL1-F1
#
_entry.id   AF-A0A527ZCL1-F1
#
_cell.length_a   1.000
_cell.length_b   1.000
_cell.length_c   1.000
_cell.angle_alpha   90.00
_cell.angle_beta   90.00
_cell.angle_gamma   90.00
#
_symmetry.space_group_name_H-M   'P 1'
#
loop_
_entity.id
_entity.type
_entity.pdbx_description
1 polymer ?
#
loop_
_entity_poly.entity_id
_entity_poly.type
_entity_poly.pdbx_seq_one_letter_code
_entity_poly.pdbx_strand_id
1 'polypeptide(L)'
;LLMTNGNSISINNDAFQLFSRSSFLGVPNLFWMVILVGIPAYIFLHHSRWGRYLFSVGSNAEASRLSGVNVQRTIYMAYTLSGLCAAFVGVLLASRIGIGNPTQAEGWELQAIASSVIGGTSLFGAVGSVHGPLLGAVVD
;
A
#
# COMPACT_ATOMS: atom_id res chain seq x y z
N LEU A 1 2.55 -24.54 -4.31
CA LEU A 1 2.74 -25.25 -5.61
C LEU A 1 2.58 -26.77 -5.52
N LEU A 2 2.98 -27.44 -4.42
CA LEU A 2 2.81 -28.90 -4.27
C LEU A 2 1.38 -29.39 -3.96
N MET A 3 0.45 -28.49 -3.59
CA MET A 3 -0.94 -28.87 -3.28
C MET A 3 -1.96 -28.53 -4.38
N THR A 4 -1.53 -27.98 -5.53
CA THR A 4 -2.49 -27.44 -6.53
C THR A 4 -2.20 -27.85 -7.97
N ASN A 5 -1.21 -28.72 -8.24
CA ASN A 5 -0.94 -29.29 -9.58
C ASN A 5 -0.94 -28.25 -10.73
N GLY A 6 -0.45 -27.03 -10.45
CA GLY A 6 -0.41 -25.93 -11.42
C GLY A 6 -1.78 -25.43 -11.93
N ASN A 7 -2.90 -25.87 -11.36
CA ASN A 7 -4.22 -25.57 -11.90
C ASN A 7 -4.93 -24.46 -11.12
N SER A 8 -5.37 -23.45 -11.85
CA SER A 8 -6.08 -22.29 -11.35
C SER A 8 -7.37 -22.70 -10.64
N ILE A 9 -7.44 -22.58 -9.31
CA ILE A 9 -8.72 -22.74 -8.60
C ILE A 9 -9.52 -21.46 -8.87
N SER A 10 -10.34 -21.48 -9.92
CA SER A 10 -11.25 -20.39 -10.26
C SER A 10 -12.31 -20.27 -9.18
N ILE A 11 -12.33 -19.12 -8.51
CA ILE A 11 -13.43 -18.75 -7.61
C ILE A 11 -14.64 -18.42 -8.49
N ASN A 12 -15.55 -19.37 -8.60
CA ASN A 12 -16.74 -19.32 -9.46
C ASN A 12 -17.91 -18.57 -8.80
N ASN A 13 -17.62 -17.44 -8.12
CA ASN A 13 -18.63 -16.58 -7.52
C ASN A 13 -18.67 -15.26 -8.29
N ASP A 14 -19.70 -15.10 -9.12
CA ASP A 14 -19.89 -13.94 -10.00
C ASP A 14 -19.89 -12.61 -9.22
N ALA A 15 -20.31 -12.58 -7.96
CA ALA A 15 -20.30 -11.36 -7.16
C ALA A 15 -18.89 -10.84 -6.87
N PHE A 16 -17.90 -11.73 -6.68
CA PHE A 16 -16.51 -11.35 -6.44
C PHE A 16 -15.82 -10.84 -7.71
N GLN A 17 -16.13 -11.42 -8.87
CA GLN A 17 -15.59 -10.94 -10.15
C GLN A 17 -16.31 -9.68 -10.66
N LEU A 18 -17.62 -9.58 -10.42
CA LEU A 18 -18.41 -8.38 -10.73
C LEU A 18 -17.99 -7.19 -9.86
N PHE A 19 -17.62 -7.38 -8.60
CA PHE A 19 -17.10 -6.30 -7.76
C PHE A 19 -15.84 -5.64 -8.37
N SER A 20 -14.97 -6.43 -9.00
CA SER A 20 -13.77 -5.91 -9.66
C SER A 20 -14.02 -5.37 -11.08
N ARG A 21 -14.98 -5.93 -11.83
CA ARG A 21 -15.27 -5.54 -13.23
C ARG A 21 -16.37 -4.48 -13.35
N SER A 22 -17.18 -4.30 -12.31
CA SER A 22 -18.20 -3.27 -12.21
C SER A 22 -17.56 -1.90 -12.32
N SER A 23 -18.09 -1.09 -13.22
CA SER A 23 -17.71 0.32 -13.35
C SER A 23 -18.75 1.15 -12.62
N PHE A 24 -18.35 1.81 -11.54
CA PHE A 24 -19.22 2.74 -10.84
C PHE A 24 -18.98 4.13 -11.42
N LEU A 25 -20.03 4.77 -11.97
CA LEU A 25 -19.95 6.08 -12.64
C LEU A 25 -19.00 6.14 -13.86
N GLY A 26 -18.77 5.03 -14.57
CA GLY A 26 -17.87 4.98 -15.72
C GLY A 26 -16.38 4.90 -15.36
N VAL A 27 -16.05 4.76 -14.07
CA VAL A 27 -14.69 4.56 -13.57
C VAL A 27 -14.56 3.14 -12.99
N PRO A 28 -13.48 2.40 -13.26
CA PRO A 28 -13.26 1.07 -12.69
C PRO A 28 -13.26 1.10 -11.16
N ASN A 29 -13.88 0.09 -10.52
CA ASN A 29 -13.96 0.02 -9.05
C ASN A 29 -12.57 -0.01 -8.36
N LEU A 30 -11.53 -0.46 -9.07
CA LEU A 30 -10.14 -0.41 -8.58
C LEU A 30 -9.67 1.03 -8.29
N PHE A 31 -10.10 2.01 -9.07
CA PHE A 31 -9.75 3.41 -8.84
C PHE A 31 -10.35 3.92 -7.53
N TRP A 32 -11.60 3.53 -7.24
CA TRP A 32 -12.26 3.82 -5.98
C TRP A 32 -11.54 3.19 -4.78
N MET A 33 -10.96 1.99 -4.95
CA MET A 33 -10.14 1.35 -3.92
C MET A 33 -8.85 2.12 -3.61
N VAL A 34 -8.18 2.66 -4.64
CA VAL A 34 -7.01 3.53 -4.46
C VAL A 34 -7.39 4.78 -3.68
N ILE A 35 -8.52 5.40 -4.00
CA ILE A 35 -9.05 6.56 -3.26
C ILE A 35 -9.37 6.19 -1.81
N LEU A 36 -10.03 5.04 -1.59
CA LEU A 36 -10.43 4.57 -0.28
C LEU A 36 -9.23 4.35 0.65
N VAL A 37 -8.08 3.92 0.13
CA VAL A 37 -6.85 3.74 0.92
C VAL A 37 -6.01 5.01 0.95
N GLY A 38 -5.92 5.73 -0.16
CA GLY A 38 -5.09 6.93 -0.33
C GLY A 38 -5.56 8.13 0.47
N ILE A 39 -6.88 8.38 0.55
CA ILE A 39 -7.42 9.51 1.33
C ILE A 39 -7.14 9.34 2.83
N PRO A 40 -7.48 8.20 3.47
CA PRO A 40 -7.15 7.99 4.88
C PRO A 40 -5.65 8.02 5.14
N ALA A 41 -4.83 7.45 4.25
CA ALA A 41 -3.38 7.50 4.38
C ALA A 41 -2.86 8.95 4.33
N TYR A 42 -3.38 9.77 3.43
CA TYR A 42 -3.02 11.19 3.33
C TYR A 42 -3.39 11.95 4.60
N ILE A 43 -4.63 11.79 5.08
CA ILE A 43 -5.13 12.43 6.31
C ILE A 43 -4.32 11.95 7.52
N PHE A 44 -4.02 10.66 7.61
CA PHE A 44 -3.23 10.11 8.69
C PHE A 44 -1.80 10.69 8.68
N LEU A 45 -1.19 10.83 7.51
CA LEU A 45 0.17 11.36 7.40
C LEU A 45 0.25 12.87 7.65
N HIS A 46 -0.72 13.65 7.17
CA HIS A 46 -0.68 15.12 7.22
C HIS A 46 -1.40 15.72 8.44
N HIS A 47 -2.47 15.07 8.91
CA HIS A 47 -3.33 15.60 9.98
C HIS A 47 -3.15 14.88 11.32
N SER A 48 -2.54 13.69 11.36
CA SER A 48 -2.28 12.98 12.62
C SER A 48 -0.99 13.44 13.30
N ARG A 49 -0.98 13.38 14.64
CA ARG A 49 0.24 13.54 15.45
C ARG A 49 1.27 12.44 15.13
N TRP A 50 0.78 11.24 14.79
CA TRP A 50 1.60 10.09 14.42
C TRP A 50 2.39 10.29 13.13
N GLY A 51 1.82 10.96 12.12
CA GLY A 51 2.53 11.29 10.89
C GLY A 51 3.74 12.20 11.15
N ARG A 52 3.58 13.19 12.04
CA ARG A 52 4.69 14.06 12.48
C ARG A 52 5.79 13.30 13.21
N TYR A 53 5.43 12.35 14.08
CA TYR A 53 6.41 11.48 14.72
C TYR A 53 7.13 10.58 13.72
N LEU A 54 6.45 10.14 12.66
CA LEU A 54 7.07 9.34 11.60
C LEU A 54 8.15 10.14 10.86
N PHE A 55 7.85 11.39 10.49
CA PHE A 55 8.84 12.27 9.85
C PHE A 55 10.00 12.64 10.78
N SER A 56 9.73 12.91 12.07
CA SER A 56 10.80 13.25 13.02
C SER A 56 11.72 12.07 13.31
N VAL A 57 11.15 10.86 13.44
CA VAL A 57 11.93 9.63 13.60
C VAL A 57 12.76 9.35 12.34
N GLY A 58 12.19 9.62 11.16
CA GLY A 58 12.89 9.49 9.89
C GLY A 58 14.04 10.48 9.67
N SER A 59 14.01 11.67 10.30
CA SER A 59 15.12 12.63 10.20
C SER A 59 16.23 12.35 11.19
N ASN A 60 15.87 12.08 12.44
CA ASN A 60 16.80 11.70 13.48
C ASN A 60 16.08 10.96 14.61
N ALA A 61 16.27 9.64 14.64
CA ALA A 61 15.68 8.76 15.66
C ALA A 61 16.19 9.08 17.08
N GLU A 62 17.46 9.47 17.21
CA GLU A 62 18.07 9.76 18.51
C GLU A 62 17.54 11.09 19.10
N ALA A 63 17.42 12.13 18.26
CA ALA A 63 16.81 13.40 18.65
C ALA A 63 15.31 13.24 18.98
N SER A 64 14.60 12.39 18.24
CA SER A 64 13.19 12.08 18.52
C SER A 64 13.01 11.37 19.87
N ARG A 65 13.92 10.44 20.21
CA ARG A 65 13.92 9.76 21.52
C ARG A 65 14.15 10.74 22.67
N LEU A 66 15.08 11.68 22.50
CA LEU A 66 15.35 12.75 23.48
C LEU A 66 14.18 13.72 23.63
N SER A 67 13.38 13.91 22.58
CA SER A 67 12.17 14.74 22.57
C SER A 67 10.93 14.04 23.16
N GLY A 68 11.09 12.86 23.76
CA GLY A 68 10.00 12.11 24.38
C GLY A 68 9.13 11.30 23.39
N VAL A 69 9.54 11.18 22.12
CA VAL A 69 8.84 10.36 21.13
C VAL A 69 9.26 8.91 21.28
N ASN A 70 8.29 8.00 21.41
CA ASN A 70 8.58 6.57 21.40
C ASN A 70 8.87 6.09 19.97
N VAL A 71 10.15 6.04 19.63
CA VAL A 71 10.66 5.62 18.33
C VAL A 71 10.19 4.21 17.97
N GLN A 72 10.30 3.25 18.89
CA GLN A 72 9.91 1.85 18.66
C GLN A 72 8.43 1.73 18.30
N ARG A 73 7.56 2.41 19.04
CA ARG A 73 6.11 2.38 18.78
C ARG A 73 5.76 2.97 17.41
N THR A 74 6.44 4.05 17.03
CA THR A 74 6.25 4.70 15.73
C THR A 74 6.66 3.76 14.58
N ILE A 75 7.79 3.07 14.72
CA ILE A 75 8.26 2.08 13.73
C ILE A 75 7.29 0.90 13.64
N TYR A 76 6.85 0.34 14.79
CA TYR A 76 5.89 -0.78 14.77
C TYR A 76 4.59 -0.42 14.06
N MET A 77 4.02 0.76 14.33
CA MET A 77 2.81 1.18 13.62
C MET A 77 3.04 1.40 12.12
N ALA A 78 4.19 1.91 11.71
CA ALA A 78 4.51 2.04 10.30
C ALA A 78 4.52 0.69 9.57
N TYR A 79 5.16 -0.32 10.17
CA TYR A 79 5.17 -1.68 9.63
C TYR A 79 3.78 -2.34 9.66
N THR A 80 3.01 -2.16 10.73
CA THR A 80 1.64 -2.71 10.81
C THR A 80 0.73 -2.09 9.75
N LEU A 81 0.82 -0.77 9.53
CA LEU A 81 0.02 -0.09 8.51
C LEU A 81 0.42 -0.55 7.10
N SER A 82 1.72 -0.69 6.84
CA SER A 82 2.23 -1.24 5.57
C SER A 82 1.72 -2.65 5.31
N GLY A 83 1.77 -3.53 6.32
CA GLY A 83 1.25 -4.90 6.22
C GLY A 83 -0.26 -4.95 6.00
N LEU A 84 -1.02 -4.06 6.63
CA LEU A 84 -2.47 -3.94 6.41
C LEU A 84 -2.79 -3.54 4.97
N CYS A 85 -2.07 -2.54 4.44
CA CYS A 85 -2.20 -2.12 3.05
C CYS A 85 -1.83 -3.24 2.07
N ALA A 86 -0.73 -3.95 2.32
CA ALA A 86 -0.30 -5.08 1.50
C ALA A 86 -1.32 -6.23 1.50
N ALA A 87 -1.88 -6.56 2.68
CA ALA A 87 -2.93 -7.57 2.79
C ALA A 87 -4.19 -7.17 2.02
N PHE A 88 -4.58 -5.89 2.10
CA PHE A 88 -5.73 -5.36 1.36
C PHE A 88 -5.53 -5.45 -0.16
N VAL A 89 -4.35 -5.07 -0.65
CA VAL A 89 -3.98 -5.20 -2.08
C VAL A 89 -3.98 -6.66 -2.51
N GLY A 90 -3.48 -7.58 -1.67
CA GLY A 90 -3.52 -9.02 -1.94
C GLY A 90 -4.95 -9.56 -2.11
N VAL A 91 -5.90 -9.13 -1.27
CA VAL A 91 -7.32 -9.49 -1.39
C VAL A 91 -7.92 -8.93 -2.69
N LEU A 92 -7.60 -7.68 -3.04
CA LEU A 92 -8.06 -7.07 -4.30
C LEU A 92 -7.49 -7.80 -5.52
N LEU A 93 -6.22 -8.19 -5.48
CA LEU A 93 -5.58 -8.94 -6.56
C LEU A 93 -6.23 -10.31 -6.75
N ALA A 94 -6.49 -11.02 -5.65
CA ALA A 94 -7.21 -12.29 -5.67
C ALA A 94 -8.62 -12.12 -6.27
N SER A 95 -9.31 -11.03 -5.94
CA SER A 95 -10.61 -10.69 -6.52
C SER A 95 -10.55 -10.34 -8.02
N ARG A 96 -9.46 -9.69 -8.47
CA ARG A 96 -9.28 -9.26 -9.86
C ARG A 96 -8.99 -10.43 -10.80
N ILE A 97 -8.09 -11.33 -10.39
CA ILE A 97 -7.62 -12.44 -11.24
C ILE A 97 -8.56 -13.65 -11.10
N GLY A 98 -9.33 -13.75 -10.01
CA GLY A 98 -10.23 -14.89 -9.74
C GLY A 98 -9.49 -16.22 -9.51
N ILE A 99 -8.15 -16.17 -9.49
CA ILE A 99 -7.20 -17.27 -9.42
C ILE A 99 -6.02 -16.79 -8.57
N GLY A 100 -5.66 -17.56 -7.54
CA GLY A 100 -4.49 -17.28 -6.71
C GLY A 100 -3.18 -17.74 -7.36
N ASN A 101 -2.66 -16.99 -8.33
CA ASN A 101 -1.33 -17.23 -8.88
C ASN A 101 -0.29 -16.35 -8.16
N PRO A 102 0.61 -16.93 -7.34
CA PRO A 102 1.60 -16.15 -6.59
C PRO A 102 2.69 -15.52 -7.48
N THR A 103 2.90 -16.03 -8.70
CA THR A 103 3.91 -15.50 -9.64
C THR A 103 3.50 -14.15 -10.23
N GLN A 104 2.21 -13.81 -10.21
CA GLN A 104 1.73 -12.51 -10.73
C GLN A 104 2.21 -11.30 -9.91
N ALA A 105 2.58 -11.49 -8.65
CA ALA A 105 3.07 -10.42 -7.77
C ALA A 105 4.60 -10.36 -7.67
N GLU A 106 5.32 -11.20 -8.44
CA GLU A 106 6.77 -11.21 -8.43
C GLU A 106 7.32 -9.89 -9.01
N GLY A 107 8.21 -9.23 -8.27
CA GLY A 107 8.74 -7.91 -8.65
C GLY A 107 7.88 -6.70 -8.27
N TRP A 108 6.65 -6.89 -7.80
CA TRP A 108 5.78 -5.78 -7.37
C TRP A 108 6.32 -5.06 -6.13
N GLU A 109 7.07 -5.74 -5.28
CA GLU A 109 7.76 -5.11 -4.15
C GLU A 109 8.78 -4.07 -4.64
N LEU A 110 9.58 -4.41 -5.66
CA LEU A 110 10.57 -3.52 -6.22
C LEU A 110 9.91 -2.37 -6.99
N GLN A 111 8.85 -2.63 -7.75
CA GLN A 111 8.06 -1.58 -8.40
C GLN A 111 7.41 -0.63 -7.39
N ALA A 112 6.87 -1.14 -6.28
CA ALA A 112 6.29 -0.30 -5.23
C ALA A 112 7.36 0.63 -4.60
N ILE A 113 8.57 0.13 -4.38
CA ILE A 113 9.71 0.95 -3.92
C ILE A 113 10.10 1.96 -5.01
N ALA A 114 10.25 1.53 -6.26
CA ALA A 114 10.64 2.39 -7.39
C ALA A 114 9.65 3.53 -7.60
N SER A 115 8.36 3.23 -7.67
CA SER A 115 7.26 4.20 -7.76
C SER A 115 7.29 5.20 -6.61
N SER A 116 7.56 4.74 -5.38
CA SER A 116 7.63 5.63 -4.21
C SER A 116 8.82 6.60 -4.29
N VAL A 117 9.96 6.13 -4.80
CA VAL A 117 11.19 6.94 -4.97
C VAL A 117 11.06 7.90 -6.14
N ILE A 118 10.54 7.45 -7.29
CA ILE A 118 10.22 8.31 -8.45
C ILE A 118 9.20 9.39 -8.04
N GLY A 119 8.24 9.03 -7.20
CA GLY A 119 7.29 9.93 -6.57
C GLY A 119 7.87 10.94 -5.58
N GLY A 120 9.18 10.90 -5.28
CA GLY A 120 9.85 11.86 -4.42
C GLY A 120 9.89 11.51 -2.93
N THR A 121 9.65 10.24 -2.57
CA THR A 121 9.87 9.76 -1.19
C THR A 121 11.34 9.39 -0.99
N SER A 122 11.94 9.87 0.11
CA SER A 122 13.33 9.57 0.45
C SER A 122 13.47 8.19 1.10
N LEU A 123 14.40 7.37 0.61
CA LEU A 123 14.80 6.11 1.25
C LEU A 123 15.51 6.33 2.59
N PHE A 124 16.14 7.49 2.76
CA PHE A 124 16.86 7.86 3.99
C PHE A 124 15.95 8.50 5.05
N GLY A 125 14.65 8.65 4.76
CA GLY A 125 13.64 9.15 5.70
C GLY A 125 13.42 10.67 5.66
N ALA A 126 12.51 11.14 6.52
CA ALA A 126 12.13 12.56 6.75
C ALA A 126 11.40 13.30 5.63
N VAL A 127 11.40 12.79 4.41
CA VAL A 127 10.82 13.46 3.24
C VAL A 127 9.94 12.50 2.45
N GLY A 128 8.69 12.88 2.23
CA GLY A 128 7.73 12.09 1.46
C GLY A 128 6.31 12.62 1.59
N SER A 129 5.45 12.21 0.67
CA SER A 129 4.03 12.54 0.69
C SER A 129 3.24 11.47 -0.05
N VAL A 130 1.97 11.29 0.29
CA VAL A 130 1.12 10.24 -0.32
C VAL A 130 0.85 10.50 -1.81
N HIS A 131 0.81 11.76 -2.26
CA HIS A 131 0.57 12.08 -3.67
C HIS A 131 1.72 11.67 -4.59
N GLY A 132 2.95 11.67 -4.09
CA GLY A 132 4.16 11.32 -4.86
C GLY A 132 4.13 9.89 -5.40
N PRO A 133 4.04 8.87 -4.53
CA PRO A 133 3.96 7.47 -4.94
C PRO A 133 2.74 7.16 -5.81
N LEU A 134 1.61 7.87 -5.62
CA LEU A 134 0.43 7.71 -6.48
C LEU A 134 0.71 8.18 -7.90
N LEU A 135 1.42 9.30 -8.08
CA LEU A 135 1.84 9.77 -9.40
C LEU A 135 2.91 8.85 -10.02
N GLY A 136 3.86 8.37 -9.22
CA GLY A 136 4.84 7.37 -9.66
C GLY A 136 4.19 6.10 -10.19
N ALA A 137 3.14 5.62 -9.52
CA ALA A 137 2.44 4.39 -9.89
C ALA A 137 1.54 4.55 -11.13
N VAL A 138 1.27 5.78 -11.57
CA VAL A 138 0.56 6.06 -12.83
C VAL A 138 1.52 6.09 -14.01
N VAL A 139 2.82 6.34 -13.75
CA VAL A 139 3.86 6.42 -14.79
C VAL A 139 4.42 5.05 -15.15
N ASP A 140 4.45 4.12 -14.19
CA ASP A 140 4.92 2.73 -14.33
C ASP A 140 3.79 1.79 -14.78
#